data_AF-A0A966JD42-F1
#
_entry.id   AF-A0A966JD42-F1
#
_cell.length_a   1.000
_cell.length_b   1.000
_cell.length_c   1.000
_cell.angle_alpha   90.00
_cell.angle_beta   90.00
_cell.angle_gamma   90.00
#
_symmetry.space_group_name_H-M   'P 1'
#
loop_
_entity.id
_entity.type
_entity.pdbx_description
1 polymer ?
#
loop_
_entity_poly.entity_id
_entity_poly.type
_entity_poly.pdbx_seq_one_letter_code
_entity_poly.pdbx_strand_id
1 'polypeptide(L)' 'MGHYIANLRDIEFCLFDLLERDSILGKSLYADLDRETAMGMLEEVKRLCENDLAASFIEGDRLGTDFNKATGDVKLPES' A
#
# COMPACT_ATOMS: atom_id res chain seq x y z
N MET A 1 -15.78 -3.32 -4.30
CA MET A 1 -14.68 -3.04 -5.25
C MET A 1 -14.66 -1.55 -5.50
N GLY A 2 -13.58 -0.89 -5.07
CA GLY A 2 -13.32 0.53 -5.31
C GLY A 2 -12.64 0.76 -6.66
N HIS A 3 -12.10 1.97 -6.85
CA HIS A 3 -11.40 2.37 -8.08
C HIS A 3 -10.00 1.75 -8.22
N TYR A 4 -9.35 1.44 -7.10
CA TYR A 4 -8.02 0.83 -7.09
C TYR A 4 -8.11 -0.70 -7.14
N ILE A 5 -7.33 -1.30 -8.03
CA ILE A 5 -7.22 -2.75 -8.22
C ILE A 5 -5.74 -3.09 -8.21
N ALA A 6 -5.28 -3.79 -7.17
CA ALA A 6 -3.88 -4.15 -7.05
C ALA A 6 -3.55 -5.37 -7.93
N ASN A 7 -2.53 -5.23 -8.78
CA ASN A 7 -2.00 -6.35 -9.55
C ASN A 7 -0.94 -7.12 -8.74
N LEU A 8 -1.37 -7.68 -7.60
CA LEU A 8 -0.47 -8.40 -6.69
C LEU A 8 0.19 -9.62 -7.36
N ARG A 9 -0.50 -10.23 -8.33
CA ARG A 9 0.04 -11.38 -9.05
C ARG A 9 1.28 -11.03 -9.87
N ASP A 10 1.29 -9.88 -10.50
CA ASP A 10 2.45 -9.42 -11.29
C ASP A 10 3.62 -8.98 -10.40
N ILE A 11 3.33 -8.40 -9.23
CA ILE A 11 4.34 -8.09 -8.23
C ILE A 11 5.00 -9.38 -7.71
N GLU A 12 4.21 -10.40 -7.40
CA GLU A 12 4.71 -11.72 -6.99
C GLU A 12 5.63 -12.33 -8.07
N PHE A 13 5.19 -12.30 -9.33
CA PHE A 13 5.99 -12.75 -10.47
C PHE A 13 7.32 -11.99 -10.56
N CYS A 14 7.28 -10.66 -10.51
CA CYS A 14 8.49 -9.85 -10.61
C CYS A 14 9.46 -10.14 -9.46
N LEU A 15 8.98 -10.27 -8.23
CA LEU A 15 9.84 -10.52 -7.08
C LEU A 15 10.45 -11.92 -7.11
N PHE A 16 9.66 -12.95 -7.36
CA PHE A 16 10.10 -14.33 -7.14
C PHE A 16 10.52 -15.04 -8.42
N ASP A 17 9.82 -14.83 -9.53
CA ASP A 17 10.10 -15.56 -10.77
C ASP A 17 11.12 -14.83 -11.65
N LEU A 18 11.11 -13.49 -11.65
CA LEU A 18 12.05 -12.68 -12.43
C LEU A 18 13.31 -12.30 -11.64
N LEU A 19 13.15 -11.83 -10.40
CA LEU A 19 14.25 -11.28 -9.59
C LEU A 19 14.80 -12.26 -8.55
N GLU A 20 14.23 -13.46 -8.45
CA GLU A 20 14.69 -14.53 -7.55
C GLU A 20 14.88 -14.05 -6.11
N ARG A 21 13.96 -13.23 -5.59
CA ARG A 21 14.07 -12.68 -4.22
C ARG A 21 13.99 -13.73 -3.14
N ASP A 22 13.43 -14.90 -3.40
CA ASP A 22 13.40 -15.99 -2.42
C ASP A 22 14.82 -16.44 -2.02
N SER A 23 15.81 -16.25 -2.90
CA SER A 23 17.19 -16.70 -2.72
C SER A 23 17.89 -16.01 -1.55
N ILE A 24 17.42 -14.83 -1.13
CA ILE A 24 17.95 -14.05 -0.02
C ILE A 24 17.07 -14.09 1.23
N LEU A 25 15.82 -14.56 1.11
CA LEU A 25 14.91 -14.72 2.24
C LEU A 25 15.37 -15.87 3.15
N GLY A 26 15.14 -15.73 4.45
CA GLY A 26 15.62 -16.66 5.48
C GLY A 26 17.13 -16.62 5.70
N LYS A 27 17.84 -15.58 5.19
CA LYS A 27 19.30 -15.47 5.29
C LYS A 27 19.74 -14.09 5.75
N SER A 28 20.82 -14.05 6.55
CA SER A 28 21.49 -12.82 6.97
C SER A 28 20.49 -11.77 7.50
N LEU A 29 20.45 -10.58 6.92
CA LEU A 29 19.54 -9.48 7.29
C LEU A 29 18.05 -9.83 7.14
N TYR A 30 17.71 -10.87 6.38
CA TYR A 30 16.34 -11.33 6.14
C TYR A 30 16.08 -12.70 6.79
N ALA A 31 16.82 -13.05 7.85
CA ALA A 31 16.69 -14.34 8.53
C ALA A 31 15.26 -14.64 9.01
N ASP A 32 14.51 -13.61 9.40
CA ASP A 32 13.15 -13.73 9.94
C ASP A 32 12.04 -13.56 8.89
N LEU A 33 12.40 -13.51 7.61
CA LEU A 33 11.43 -13.32 6.52
C LEU A 33 11.51 -14.46 5.51
N ASP A 34 10.39 -15.13 5.27
CA ASP A 34 10.22 -16.13 4.21
C ASP A 34 9.23 -15.64 3.14
N ARG A 35 9.08 -16.43 2.06
CA ARG A 35 8.20 -16.09 0.92
C ARG A 35 6.75 -15.97 1.35
N GLU A 36 6.28 -16.84 2.24
CA GLU A 36 4.90 -16.86 2.71
C GLU A 36 4.58 -15.60 3.51
N THR A 37 5.47 -15.23 4.44
CA THR A 37 5.36 -14.01 5.25
C THR A 37 5.40 -12.77 4.36
N ALA A 38 6.33 -12.70 3.40
CA ALA A 38 6.40 -11.59 2.46
C ALA A 38 5.12 -11.44 1.62
N MET A 39 4.55 -12.55 1.15
CA MET A 39 3.28 -12.53 0.41
C MET A 39 2.11 -12.12 1.30
N GLY A 40 2.02 -12.61 2.54
CA GLY A 40 1.00 -12.20 3.49
C GLY A 40 1.04 -10.69 3.78
N MET A 41 2.25 -10.11 3.90
CA MET A 41 2.40 -8.65 4.02
C MET A 41 1.86 -7.91 2.80
N LEU A 42 2.17 -8.38 1.58
CA LEU A 42 1.68 -7.75 0.36
C LEU A 42 0.15 -7.90 0.19
N GLU A 43 -0.42 -9.02 0.62
CA GLU A 43 -1.87 -9.24 0.63
C GLU A 43 -2.58 -8.26 1.59
N GLU A 44 -2.03 -8.05 2.79
CA GLU A 44 -2.59 -7.08 3.74
C GLU A 44 -2.47 -5.64 3.23
N VAL A 45 -1.35 -5.29 2.60
CA VAL A 45 -1.18 -3.97 1.96
C VAL A 45 -2.19 -3.81 0.82
N LYS A 46 -2.41 -4.85 -0.01
CA LYS A 46 -3.46 -4.83 -1.03
C LYS A 46 -4.82 -4.56 -0.39
N ARG A 47 -5.19 -5.28 0.67
CA ARG A 47 -6.48 -5.11 1.36
C ARG A 47 -6.64 -3.68 1.90
N LEU A 48 -5.60 -3.13 2.52
CA LEU A 48 -5.56 -1.76 3.03
C LEU A 48 -5.75 -0.74 1.89
N CYS A 49 -5.03 -0.94 0.78
CA CYS A 49 -5.10 -0.04 -0.37
C CYS A 49 -6.45 -0.08 -1.08
N GLU A 50 -7.03 -1.27 -1.29
CA GLU A 50 -8.30 -1.43 -2.03
C GLU A 50 -9.54 -1.03 -1.23
N ASN A 51 -9.44 -0.99 0.10
CA ASN A 51 -10.55 -0.65 0.99
C ASN A 51 -10.36 0.70 1.64
N ASP A 52 -9.45 0.78 2.62
CA ASP A 52 -9.33 1.93 3.52
C ASP A 52 -8.77 3.16 2.78
N LEU A 53 -7.65 2.98 2.06
CA LEU A 53 -7.02 4.11 1.35
C LEU A 53 -7.78 4.50 0.09
N ALA A 54 -8.36 3.54 -0.62
CA ALA A 54 -9.15 3.84 -1.81
C ALA A 54 -10.45 4.59 -1.48
N ALA A 55 -11.01 4.42 -0.27
CA ALA A 55 -12.26 5.04 0.14
C ALA A 55 -12.20 6.58 0.15
N SER A 56 -11.10 7.16 0.65
CA SER A 56 -10.94 8.62 0.75
C SER A 56 -10.52 9.30 -0.56
N PHE A 57 -10.22 8.53 -1.63
CA PHE A 57 -9.69 9.08 -2.88
C PHE A 57 -10.60 10.11 -3.55
N ILE A 58 -11.90 9.82 -3.66
CA ILE A 58 -12.86 10.74 -4.30
C ILE A 58 -13.09 11.95 -3.39
N GLU A 59 -13.27 11.73 -2.09
CA GLU A 59 -13.52 12.82 -1.15
C GLU A 59 -12.35 13.80 -1.09
N GLY A 60 -11.12 13.30 -1.02
CA GLY A 60 -9.91 14.11 -1.05
C GLY A 60 -9.80 15.01 -2.28
N ASP A 61 -10.09 14.48 -3.48
CA ASP A 61 -10.08 15.27 -4.73
C ASP A 61 -11.21 16.32 -4.76
N ARG A 62 -12.41 15.95 -4.32
CA ARG A 62 -13.60 16.81 -4.47
C ARG A 62 -13.72 17.88 -3.40
N LEU A 63 -13.30 17.60 -2.17
CA LEU A 63 -13.37 18.55 -1.05
C LEU A 63 -12.09 19.37 -0.91
N GLY A 64 -10.93 18.81 -1.25
CA GLY A 64 -9.64 19.49 -1.12
C GLY A 64 -9.27 19.75 0.33
N THR A 65 -8.51 20.82 0.58
CA THR A 65 -8.07 21.20 1.93
C THR A 65 -8.46 22.65 2.23
N ASP A 66 -8.80 22.93 3.48
CA ASP A 66 -9.14 24.28 3.94
C ASP A 66 -7.97 24.91 4.68
N PHE A 67 -7.44 26.02 4.15
CA PHE A 67 -6.29 26.74 4.70
C PHE A 67 -6.72 27.96 5.50
N ASN A 68 -6.39 27.97 6.79
CA ASN A 68 -6.58 29.11 7.66
C ASN A 68 -5.39 30.08 7.59
N LYS A 69 -5.54 31.18 6.84
CA LYS A 69 -4.49 32.21 6.69
C LYS A 69 -4.08 32.91 8.00
N ALA A 70 -4.95 32.93 9.01
CA ALA A 70 -4.68 33.62 10.27
C ALA A 70 -3.81 32.77 11.22
N THR A 71 -4.00 31.45 11.23
CA THR A 71 -3.23 30.53 12.10
C THR A 71 -2.13 29.80 11.35
N GLY A 72 -2.24 29.65 10.03
CA GLY A 72 -1.36 28.83 9.21
C GLY A 72 -1.78 27.35 9.13
N ASP A 73 -2.90 26.97 9.74
CA ASP A 73 -3.36 25.57 9.77
C ASP A 73 -4.03 25.15 8.45
N VAL A 74 -3.92 23.86 8.13
CA VAL A 74 -4.63 23.21 7.03
C VAL A 74 -5.52 22.10 7.59
N LYS A 75 -6.80 22.09 7.20
CA LYS A 75 -7.73 21.02 7.53
C LYS A 75 -7.93 20.08 6.34
N LEU A 76 -7.82 18.79 6.61
CA LEU A 76 -8.11 17.72 5.66
C LEU A 76 -9.59 17.31 5.77
N PRO A 77 -10.15 16.65 4.74
CA PRO A 77 -11.43 15.95 4.83
C PRO A 77 -11.44 14.88 5.93
N GLU A 78 -12.62 14.43 6.36
CA GLU A 78 -12.75 13.49 7.49
C GLU A 78 -12.39 12.04 7.11
N SER A 79 -12.49 11.70 5.84
CA SER A 79 -12.25 10.36 5.27
C SER A 79 -10.78 9.92 5.28
#